data_AF-A0AAJ7BRQ0-F1
#
_entry.id   AF-A0AAJ7BRQ0-F1
#
_cell.length_a   1.000
_cell.length_b   1.000
_cell.length_c   1.000
_cell.angle_alpha   90.00
_cell.angle_beta   90.00
_cell.angle_gamma   90.00
#
_symmetry.space_group_name_H-M   'P 1'
#
loop_
_entity.id
_entity.type
_entity.pdbx_description
1 polymer ?
#
loop_
_entity_poly.entity_id
_entity_poly.type
_entity_poly.pdbx_seq_one_letter_code
_entity_poly.pdbx_strand_id
1 'polypeptide(L)'
;MWGRANMAAVILLLGWVCVFARGEASNAEMSLADVEAEAILEKATTWLWSQRDKDAGWGNDTHRVLLALRLGNLTRDDNIPPAPVLELQLSAKQMELEIVLLLWRHREVGFSPVRLARYTLALNALCMDPRQFHGHDLIGTLQHHEPPTDYEFAVATLAACSAQAHVRKRQIRRLLDIANAAQDHNVDTVAMVILALRCIVQDHRHRNLHHFVRKPSIGLAHQQRLDGSFGDLHTTALAMQALEEVENEPANNWNRSAALAWLSSRQRQDGSFDGDVRTTAEAVLGVAPRGLATIRALDCGQGLTDSSPPRLTTSNDITAPENHSEVLIALTSGSNTSALITEPAGTSTPVLVNVTYTLWVGSNVNETYSLTLTAPKNETFYGVMVMAAEMSTHFEFAASEWPNGHYVHTLAGYKEEPLSYHYWLLYRLPSPPEPASPPGNQLVAPGGVDDLQISEGEHYLFWYKKL
;
A
#
# COMPACT_ATOMS: atom_id res chain seq x y z
N MET A 1 53.46 46.41 -38.75
CA MET A 1 53.87 45.50 -37.66
C MET A 1 53.28 46.06 -36.36
N TRP A 2 52.74 45.19 -35.51
CA TRP A 2 51.97 45.47 -34.27
C TRP A 2 50.51 45.91 -34.52
N GLY A 3 49.48 45.25 -34.00
CA GLY A 3 49.45 44.09 -33.12
C GLY A 3 48.08 43.42 -33.16
N ARG A 4 48.01 42.29 -33.87
CA ARG A 4 46.98 41.24 -33.71
C ARG A 4 47.09 40.51 -32.37
N ALA A 5 47.74 41.11 -31.36
CA ALA A 5 48.05 40.49 -30.08
C ALA A 5 46.96 40.66 -29.01
N ASN A 6 45.95 41.51 -29.24
CA ASN A 6 44.92 41.78 -28.21
C ASN A 6 43.65 40.92 -28.29
N MET A 7 43.42 40.16 -29.37
CA MET A 7 42.22 39.31 -29.47
C MET A 7 42.44 37.93 -28.83
N ALA A 8 43.67 37.38 -28.88
CA ALA A 8 43.98 36.11 -28.24
C ALA A 8 43.97 36.20 -26.70
N ALA A 9 44.41 37.33 -26.14
CA ALA A 9 44.40 37.56 -24.69
C ALA A 9 42.96 37.70 -24.14
N VAL A 10 42.05 38.34 -24.88
CA VAL A 10 40.64 38.49 -24.48
C VAL A 10 39.89 37.16 -24.61
N ILE A 11 40.20 36.34 -25.63
CA ILE A 11 39.60 35.01 -25.79
C ILE A 11 40.14 34.02 -24.74
N LEU A 12 41.41 34.12 -24.32
CA LEU A 12 41.96 33.30 -23.24
C LEU A 12 41.43 33.73 -21.85
N LEU A 13 41.19 35.03 -21.61
CA LEU A 13 40.55 35.51 -20.39
C LEU A 13 39.07 35.12 -20.30
N LEU A 14 38.31 35.22 -21.40
CA LEU A 14 36.92 34.73 -21.44
C LEU A 14 36.86 33.19 -21.40
N GLY A 15 37.84 32.50 -22.00
CA GLY A 15 37.98 31.05 -21.92
C GLY A 15 38.31 30.55 -20.51
N TRP A 16 39.17 31.24 -19.77
CA TRP A 16 39.45 30.91 -18.37
C TRP A 16 38.26 31.22 -17.45
N VAL A 17 37.54 32.32 -17.66
CA VAL A 17 36.30 32.60 -16.91
C VAL A 17 35.23 31.54 -17.22
N CYS A 18 35.14 31.04 -18.47
CA CYS A 18 34.22 29.95 -18.83
C CYS A 18 34.66 28.56 -18.34
N VAL A 19 35.97 28.33 -18.12
CA VAL A 19 36.49 27.07 -17.55
C VAL A 19 36.37 27.05 -16.03
N PHE A 20 36.51 28.20 -15.35
CA PHE A 20 36.19 28.32 -13.92
C PHE A 20 34.67 28.36 -13.65
N ALA A 21 33.86 28.93 -14.55
CA ALA A 21 32.39 28.87 -14.44
C ALA A 21 31.79 27.50 -14.81
N ARG A 22 32.58 26.58 -15.41
CA ARG A 22 32.18 25.18 -15.66
C ARG A 22 32.67 24.19 -14.58
N GLY A 23 33.41 24.67 -13.58
CA GLY A 23 33.90 23.86 -12.45
C GLY A 23 33.07 23.98 -11.17
N GLU A 24 32.02 24.80 -11.16
CA GLU A 24 31.22 25.14 -9.98
C GLU A 24 29.73 24.83 -10.19
N ALA A 25 29.42 23.64 -10.70
CA ALA A 25 28.06 23.13 -10.76
C ALA A 25 28.03 21.60 -10.62
N SER A 26 28.61 21.07 -9.54
CA SER A 26 28.32 19.70 -9.09
C SER A 26 28.59 19.46 -7.61
N ASN A 27 28.52 20.50 -6.77
CA ASN A 27 28.39 20.34 -5.33
C ASN A 27 27.28 21.30 -4.89
N ALA A 28 26.02 20.86 -4.99
CA ALA A 28 24.97 21.49 -4.23
C ALA A 28 25.36 21.36 -2.74
N GLU A 29 25.60 22.47 -2.07
CA GLU A 29 25.74 22.47 -0.60
C GLU A 29 24.42 21.93 -0.04
N MET A 30 24.42 20.66 0.35
CA MET A 30 23.26 20.01 0.95
C MET A 30 22.97 20.69 2.29
N SER A 31 21.75 21.23 2.45
CA SER A 31 21.41 21.91 3.69
C SER A 31 21.32 20.90 4.85
N LEU A 32 21.53 21.36 6.08
CA LEU A 32 21.35 20.52 7.28
C LEU A 32 19.94 19.88 7.33
N ALA A 33 18.93 20.58 6.83
CA ALA A 33 17.57 20.07 6.73
C ALA A 33 17.46 18.93 5.69
N ASP A 34 18.21 18.99 4.60
CA ASP A 34 18.20 17.94 3.57
C ASP A 34 18.93 16.68 4.05
N VAL A 35 20.02 16.84 4.81
CA VAL A 35 20.70 15.71 5.48
C VAL A 35 19.78 15.04 6.50
N GLU A 36 19.04 15.81 7.30
CA GLU A 36 18.08 15.26 8.25
C GLU A 36 16.93 14.53 7.55
N ALA A 37 16.40 15.10 6.45
CA ALA A 37 15.36 14.45 5.65
C ALA A 37 15.84 13.13 5.04
N GLU A 38 17.06 13.08 4.50
CA GLU A 38 17.66 11.86 3.94
C GLU A 38 17.83 10.77 5.01
N ALA A 39 18.29 11.14 6.22
CA ALA A 39 18.43 10.19 7.32
C ALA A 39 17.09 9.61 7.79
N ILE A 40 16.02 10.43 7.80
CA ILE A 40 14.66 9.95 8.10
C ILE A 40 14.21 8.95 7.02
N LEU A 41 14.37 9.33 5.75
CA LEU A 41 13.97 8.52 4.59
C LEU A 41 14.68 7.17 4.57
N GLU A 42 16.00 7.14 4.73
CA GLU A 42 16.80 5.91 4.66
C GLU A 42 16.31 4.87 5.69
N LYS A 43 16.15 5.30 6.95
CA LYS A 43 15.69 4.43 8.04
C LYS A 43 14.23 3.97 7.84
N ALA A 44 13.34 4.89 7.49
CA ALA A 44 11.92 4.59 7.33
C ALA A 44 11.66 3.65 6.14
N THR A 45 12.33 3.89 5.01
CA THR A 45 12.20 3.03 3.81
C THR A 45 12.80 1.64 4.03
N THR A 46 13.94 1.55 4.74
CA THR A 46 14.54 0.26 5.14
C THR A 46 13.57 -0.52 6.03
N TRP A 47 12.95 0.15 7.01
CA TRP A 47 11.95 -0.49 7.86
C TRP A 47 10.71 -0.93 7.07
N LEU A 48 10.18 -0.10 6.16
CA LEU A 48 9.03 -0.47 5.31
C LEU A 48 9.32 -1.74 4.50
N TRP A 49 10.50 -1.87 3.90
CA TRP A 49 10.90 -3.10 3.19
C TRP A 49 10.94 -4.34 4.10
N SER A 50 11.33 -4.17 5.37
CA SER A 50 11.33 -5.27 6.34
C SER A 50 9.92 -5.75 6.72
N GLN A 51 8.90 -4.90 6.56
CA GLN A 51 7.50 -5.21 6.87
C GLN A 51 6.73 -5.76 5.68
N ARG A 52 7.39 -6.05 4.55
CA ARG A 52 6.72 -6.56 3.37
C ARG A 52 6.28 -8.01 3.60
N ASP A 53 5.03 -8.29 3.25
CA ASP A 53 4.42 -9.62 3.37
C ASP A 53 4.95 -10.59 2.30
N LYS A 54 4.62 -11.89 2.48
CA LYS A 54 5.06 -12.96 1.57
C LYS A 54 4.46 -12.85 0.17
N ASP A 55 3.31 -12.19 0.04
CA ASP A 55 2.65 -11.87 -1.24
C ASP A 55 3.24 -10.63 -1.92
N ALA A 56 4.34 -10.08 -1.39
CA ALA A 56 4.96 -8.83 -1.80
C ALA A 56 4.08 -7.58 -1.56
N GLY A 57 3.06 -7.67 -0.70
CA GLY A 57 2.20 -6.56 -0.28
C GLY A 57 2.55 -5.98 1.09
N TRP A 58 1.69 -5.07 1.55
CA TRP A 58 1.66 -4.53 2.92
C TRP A 58 0.21 -4.49 3.42
N GLY A 59 -0.51 -5.60 3.26
CA GLY A 59 -1.96 -5.68 3.50
C GLY A 59 -2.74 -4.55 2.82
N ASN A 60 -3.47 -3.75 3.62
CA ASN A 60 -4.31 -2.66 3.10
C ASN A 60 -3.53 -1.40 2.66
N ASP A 61 -2.22 -1.35 2.92
CA ASP A 61 -1.39 -0.16 2.72
C ASP A 61 -0.37 -0.32 1.58
N THR A 62 -0.45 -1.40 0.77
CA THR A 62 0.45 -1.65 -0.38
C THR A 62 0.59 -0.43 -1.30
N HIS A 63 -0.52 0.17 -1.71
CA HIS A 63 -0.52 1.36 -2.58
C HIS A 63 0.15 2.58 -1.93
N ARG A 64 0.01 2.75 -0.61
CA ARG A 64 0.63 3.84 0.15
C ARG A 64 2.14 3.64 0.25
N VAL A 65 2.57 2.43 0.58
CA VAL A 65 3.99 2.09 0.69
C VAL A 65 4.68 2.21 -0.67
N LEU A 66 4.08 1.67 -1.73
CA LEU A 66 4.58 1.84 -3.10
C LEU A 66 4.74 3.30 -3.50
N LEU A 67 3.72 4.11 -3.22
CA LEU A 67 3.75 5.55 -3.50
C LEU A 67 4.86 6.26 -2.70
N ALA A 68 5.00 5.93 -1.41
CA ALA A 68 6.03 6.48 -0.53
C ALA A 68 7.44 6.11 -0.97
N LEU A 69 7.70 4.82 -1.22
CA LEU A 69 8.98 4.32 -1.72
C LEU A 69 9.32 4.92 -3.09
N ARG A 70 8.32 5.09 -3.95
CA ARG A 70 8.52 5.66 -5.28
C ARG A 70 8.91 7.12 -5.20
N LEU A 71 8.17 7.95 -4.47
CA LEU A 71 8.44 9.38 -4.34
C LEU A 71 9.69 9.67 -3.50
N GLY A 72 9.97 8.87 -2.49
CA GLY A 72 11.19 8.97 -1.68
C GLY A 72 12.47 8.65 -2.43
N ASN A 73 12.38 7.91 -3.55
CA ASN A 73 13.51 7.56 -4.40
C ASN A 73 13.67 8.50 -5.63
N LEU A 74 12.96 9.63 -5.66
CA LEU A 74 13.10 10.62 -6.72
C LEU A 74 14.09 11.71 -6.33
N THR A 75 14.78 12.28 -7.32
CA THR A 75 15.58 13.49 -7.12
C THR A 75 14.72 14.74 -7.27
N ARG A 76 15.15 15.85 -6.65
CA ARG A 76 14.44 17.13 -6.74
C ARG A 76 14.59 17.81 -8.09
N ASP A 77 15.69 17.54 -8.80
CA ASP A 77 16.06 18.25 -10.02
C ASP A 77 15.63 17.51 -11.30
N ASP A 78 15.49 16.18 -11.25
CA ASP A 78 15.07 15.39 -12.41
C ASP A 78 13.60 15.01 -12.30
N ASN A 79 12.89 15.14 -13.43
CA ASN A 79 11.53 14.66 -13.57
C ASN A 79 11.47 13.22 -14.10
N ILE A 80 12.62 12.62 -14.44
CA ILE A 80 12.71 11.26 -14.98
C ILE A 80 12.87 10.30 -13.81
N PRO A 81 11.86 9.46 -13.51
CA PRO A 81 11.98 8.50 -12.42
C PRO A 81 12.97 7.39 -12.76
N PRO A 82 13.81 6.92 -11.81
CA PRO A 82 14.67 5.77 -12.04
C PRO A 82 13.85 4.51 -12.33
N ALA A 83 14.45 3.55 -13.04
CA ALA A 83 13.81 2.25 -13.28
C ALA A 83 13.49 1.56 -11.93
N PRO A 84 12.27 1.01 -11.75
CA PRO A 84 11.90 0.34 -10.51
C PRO A 84 12.70 -0.96 -10.35
N VAL A 85 13.25 -1.19 -9.16
CA VAL A 85 13.89 -2.47 -8.79
C VAL A 85 12.89 -3.62 -8.84
N LEU A 86 13.38 -4.86 -9.00
CA LEU A 86 12.53 -6.05 -9.14
C LEU A 86 11.57 -6.21 -7.95
N GLU A 87 12.03 -5.92 -6.73
CA GLU A 87 11.21 -5.96 -5.53
C GLU A 87 10.01 -5.02 -5.60
N LEU A 88 10.22 -3.82 -6.15
CA LEU A 88 9.17 -2.81 -6.33
C LEU A 88 8.21 -3.22 -7.45
N GLN A 89 8.71 -3.86 -8.51
CA GLN A 89 7.87 -4.39 -9.59
C GLN A 89 6.96 -5.53 -9.12
N LEU A 90 7.47 -6.46 -8.30
CA LEU A 90 6.66 -7.52 -7.69
C LEU A 90 5.55 -6.94 -6.82
N SER A 91 5.89 -5.97 -5.99
CA SER A 91 4.93 -5.31 -5.10
C SER A 91 3.89 -4.51 -5.90
N ALA A 92 4.30 -3.89 -7.03
CA ALA A 92 3.38 -3.25 -7.96
C ALA A 92 2.39 -4.26 -8.58
N LYS A 93 2.84 -5.48 -8.92
CA LYS A 93 1.93 -6.54 -9.40
C LYS A 93 0.94 -6.98 -8.34
N GLN A 94 1.33 -7.06 -7.08
CA GLN A 94 0.39 -7.32 -5.99
C GLN A 94 -0.67 -6.20 -5.90
N MET A 95 -0.26 -4.93 -6.01
CA MET A 95 -1.20 -3.81 -6.07
C MET A 95 -2.15 -3.88 -7.29
N GLU A 96 -1.67 -4.30 -8.47
CA GLU A 96 -2.53 -4.49 -9.64
C GLU A 96 -3.64 -5.54 -9.37
N LEU A 97 -3.31 -6.63 -8.68
CA LEU A 97 -4.30 -7.64 -8.26
C LEU A 97 -5.33 -7.06 -7.29
N GLU A 98 -4.90 -6.28 -6.30
CA GLU A 98 -5.81 -5.58 -5.37
C GLU A 98 -6.79 -4.66 -6.12
N ILE A 99 -6.33 -3.94 -7.15
CA ILE A 99 -7.19 -3.07 -7.97
C ILE A 99 -8.22 -3.90 -8.73
N VAL A 100 -7.80 -5.01 -9.36
CA VAL A 100 -8.73 -5.90 -10.08
C VAL A 100 -9.80 -6.46 -9.13
N LEU A 101 -9.40 -6.87 -7.91
CA LEU A 101 -10.34 -7.33 -6.88
C LEU A 101 -11.30 -6.23 -6.45
N LEU A 102 -10.84 -4.98 -6.29
CA LEU A 102 -11.70 -3.82 -6.00
C LEU A 102 -12.75 -3.61 -7.10
N LEU A 103 -12.36 -3.76 -8.37
CA LEU A 103 -13.27 -3.62 -9.50
C LEU A 103 -14.26 -4.78 -9.62
N TRP A 104 -13.84 -6.02 -9.33
CA TRP A 104 -14.71 -7.19 -9.43
C TRP A 104 -15.70 -7.30 -8.28
N ARG A 105 -15.26 -7.06 -7.04
CA ARG A 105 -16.08 -7.22 -5.82
C ARG A 105 -16.85 -5.97 -5.40
N HIS A 106 -16.95 -4.97 -6.29
CA HIS A 106 -17.63 -3.70 -5.98
C HIS A 106 -19.10 -3.87 -5.55
N ARG A 107 -19.77 -4.95 -5.96
CA ARG A 107 -21.16 -5.26 -5.57
C ARG A 107 -21.27 -5.84 -4.16
N GLU A 108 -20.24 -6.51 -3.68
CA GLU A 108 -20.22 -7.16 -2.36
C GLU A 108 -19.71 -6.21 -1.28
N VAL A 109 -18.61 -5.51 -1.56
CA VAL A 109 -17.87 -4.70 -0.59
C VAL A 109 -18.23 -3.20 -0.69
N GLY A 110 -18.95 -2.82 -1.74
CA GLY A 110 -19.20 -1.42 -2.08
C GLY A 110 -18.01 -0.77 -2.80
N PHE A 111 -18.30 0.23 -3.61
CA PHE A 111 -17.28 0.99 -4.33
C PHE A 111 -16.75 2.14 -3.46
N SER A 112 -15.44 2.22 -3.26
CA SER A 112 -14.77 3.30 -2.52
C SER A 112 -13.99 4.21 -3.47
N PRO A 113 -14.51 5.39 -3.84
CA PRO A 113 -13.83 6.32 -4.74
C PRO A 113 -12.47 6.75 -4.21
N VAL A 114 -12.34 6.98 -2.90
CA VAL A 114 -11.07 7.38 -2.27
C VAL A 114 -10.01 6.28 -2.37
N ARG A 115 -10.39 5.00 -2.20
CA ARG A 115 -9.45 3.89 -2.34
C ARG A 115 -8.97 3.78 -3.79
N LEU A 116 -9.88 3.89 -4.76
CA LEU A 116 -9.50 3.92 -6.17
C LEU A 116 -8.57 5.11 -6.48
N ALA A 117 -8.88 6.29 -5.96
CA ALA A 117 -8.04 7.48 -6.15
C ALA A 117 -6.61 7.26 -5.64
N ARG A 118 -6.44 6.64 -4.45
CA ARG A 118 -5.12 6.32 -3.90
C ARG A 118 -4.36 5.30 -4.76
N TYR A 119 -5.02 4.26 -5.26
CA TYR A 119 -4.42 3.34 -6.23
C TYR A 119 -3.97 4.06 -7.49
N THR A 120 -4.80 4.95 -8.04
CA THR A 120 -4.43 5.68 -9.26
C THR A 120 -3.27 6.66 -9.04
N LEU A 121 -3.12 7.25 -7.85
CA LEU A 121 -1.93 8.04 -7.52
C LEU A 121 -0.66 7.17 -7.50
N ALA A 122 -0.73 5.98 -6.90
CA ALA A 122 0.38 5.02 -6.90
C ALA A 122 0.75 4.56 -8.31
N LEU A 123 -0.25 4.23 -9.15
CA LEU A 123 -0.03 3.86 -10.56
C LEU A 123 0.71 4.97 -11.32
N ASN A 124 0.25 6.22 -11.21
CA ASN A 124 0.89 7.35 -11.88
C ASN A 124 2.33 7.55 -11.41
N ALA A 125 2.60 7.47 -10.11
CA ALA A 125 3.96 7.59 -9.58
C ALA A 125 4.90 6.46 -10.08
N LEU A 126 4.33 5.27 -10.28
CA LEU A 126 5.02 4.11 -10.86
C LEU A 126 5.07 4.14 -12.40
N CYS A 127 4.67 5.24 -13.04
CA CYS A 127 4.64 5.38 -14.49
C CYS A 127 3.73 4.38 -15.22
N MET A 128 2.62 3.99 -14.59
CA MET A 128 1.57 3.18 -15.18
C MET A 128 0.33 4.05 -15.44
N ASP A 129 -0.23 4.04 -16.66
CA ASP A 129 -1.40 4.87 -17.01
C ASP A 129 -2.70 4.27 -16.44
N PRO A 130 -3.33 4.88 -15.42
CA PRO A 130 -4.57 4.36 -14.83
C PRO A 130 -5.80 4.48 -15.75
N ARG A 131 -5.71 5.22 -16.87
CA ARG A 131 -6.80 5.33 -17.86
C ARG A 131 -6.86 4.11 -18.78
N GLN A 132 -5.78 3.35 -18.86
CA GLN A 132 -5.66 2.15 -19.70
C GLN A 132 -5.35 0.90 -18.87
N PHE A 133 -5.69 0.91 -17.59
CA PHE A 133 -5.39 -0.17 -16.66
C PHE A 133 -6.10 -1.47 -17.06
N HIS A 134 -5.40 -2.40 -17.71
CA HIS A 134 -5.94 -3.69 -18.15
C HIS A 134 -7.28 -3.59 -18.90
N GLY A 135 -7.45 -2.53 -19.70
CA GLY A 135 -8.70 -2.26 -20.45
C GLY A 135 -9.79 -1.55 -19.64
N HIS A 136 -9.52 -1.15 -18.39
CA HIS A 136 -10.41 -0.37 -17.54
C HIS A 136 -9.92 1.08 -17.41
N ASP A 137 -10.82 2.04 -17.60
CA ASP A 137 -10.57 3.45 -17.31
C ASP A 137 -10.89 3.75 -15.83
N LEU A 138 -9.86 3.67 -14.98
CA LEU A 138 -10.01 3.92 -13.55
C LEU A 138 -10.34 5.38 -13.27
N ILE A 139 -9.78 6.31 -14.06
CA ILE A 139 -10.00 7.73 -13.88
C ILE A 139 -11.41 8.12 -14.33
N GLY A 140 -11.87 7.57 -15.46
CA GLY A 140 -13.25 7.66 -15.88
C GLY A 140 -14.18 7.17 -14.78
N THR A 141 -13.95 5.98 -14.23
CA THR A 141 -14.74 5.42 -13.13
C THR A 141 -14.76 6.34 -11.91
N LEU A 142 -13.60 6.88 -11.52
CA LEU A 142 -13.44 7.80 -10.40
C LEU A 142 -14.22 9.11 -10.61
N GLN A 143 -14.17 9.69 -11.81
CA GLN A 143 -14.85 10.95 -12.13
C GLN A 143 -16.38 10.84 -12.21
N HIS A 144 -16.93 9.62 -12.35
CA HIS A 144 -18.37 9.38 -12.30
C HIS A 144 -18.93 9.29 -10.87
N HIS A 145 -18.08 8.99 -9.88
CA HIS A 145 -18.49 8.84 -8.49
C HIS A 145 -17.97 10.01 -7.66
N GLU A 146 -18.85 10.95 -7.33
CA GLU A 146 -18.49 12.10 -6.49
C GLU A 146 -18.29 11.66 -5.03
N PRO A 147 -17.10 11.88 -4.42
CA PRO A 147 -16.88 11.50 -3.04
C PRO A 147 -17.71 12.35 -2.04
N PRO A 148 -18.09 11.77 -0.89
CA PRO A 148 -18.98 12.43 0.08
C PRO A 148 -18.29 13.56 0.85
N THR A 149 -17.00 13.44 1.15
CA THR A 149 -16.25 14.42 1.95
C THR A 149 -15.36 15.29 1.07
N ASP A 150 -15.07 16.51 1.52
CA ASP A 150 -14.22 17.45 0.77
C ASP A 150 -12.76 16.98 0.66
N TYR A 151 -12.25 16.30 1.69
CA TYR A 151 -10.94 15.64 1.64
C TYR A 151 -10.90 14.57 0.54
N GLU A 152 -11.86 13.63 0.52
CA GLU A 152 -11.89 12.56 -0.49
C GLU A 152 -12.10 13.12 -1.90
N PHE A 153 -12.92 14.17 -2.02
CA PHE A 153 -13.10 14.91 -3.26
C PHE A 153 -11.78 15.52 -3.76
N ALA A 154 -10.99 16.11 -2.87
CA ALA A 154 -9.68 16.65 -3.21
C ALA A 154 -8.69 15.55 -3.62
N VAL A 155 -8.64 14.41 -2.90
CA VAL A 155 -7.82 13.24 -3.29
C VAL A 155 -8.20 12.72 -4.68
N ALA A 156 -9.50 12.55 -4.95
CA ALA A 156 -9.99 12.08 -6.24
C ALA A 156 -9.67 13.05 -7.38
N THR A 157 -9.74 14.36 -7.11
CA THR A 157 -9.41 15.38 -8.10
C THR A 157 -7.90 15.45 -8.37
N LEU A 158 -7.07 15.31 -7.33
CA LEU A 158 -5.62 15.18 -7.46
C LEU A 158 -5.26 13.95 -8.30
N ALA A 159 -5.84 12.79 -8.00
CA ALA A 159 -5.65 11.56 -8.77
C ALA A 159 -5.96 11.73 -10.27
N ALA A 160 -7.11 12.34 -10.61
CA ALA A 160 -7.48 12.63 -11.99
C ALA A 160 -6.48 13.59 -12.67
N CYS A 161 -6.05 14.63 -11.94
CA CYS A 161 -5.08 15.59 -12.45
C CYS A 161 -3.70 14.94 -12.71
N SER A 162 -3.24 14.09 -11.79
CA SER A 162 -1.97 13.36 -11.90
C SER A 162 -1.96 12.40 -13.09
N ALA A 163 -3.10 11.80 -13.43
CA ALA A 163 -3.29 10.97 -14.62
C ALA A 163 -3.38 11.76 -15.95
N GLN A 164 -3.07 13.06 -15.92
CA GLN A 164 -3.20 13.96 -17.05
C GLN A 164 -4.61 13.98 -17.68
N ALA A 165 -5.64 13.63 -16.90
CA ALA A 165 -7.02 13.64 -17.35
C ALA A 165 -7.62 15.05 -17.24
N HIS A 166 -8.68 15.29 -18.01
CA HIS A 166 -9.42 16.54 -17.94
C HIS A 166 -10.19 16.65 -16.62
N VAL A 167 -9.84 17.63 -15.78
CA VAL A 167 -10.61 17.98 -14.58
C VAL A 167 -11.75 18.91 -14.99
N ARG A 168 -12.99 18.55 -14.63
CA ARG A 168 -14.19 19.29 -15.06
C ARG A 168 -14.24 20.67 -14.37
N LYS A 169 -14.74 21.70 -15.07
CA LYS A 169 -14.89 23.06 -14.52
C LYS A 169 -15.66 23.11 -13.20
N ARG A 170 -16.70 22.27 -13.03
CA ARG A 170 -17.47 22.16 -11.77
C ARG A 170 -16.58 21.69 -10.61
N GLN A 171 -15.70 20.72 -10.85
CA GLN A 171 -14.78 20.21 -9.82
C GLN A 171 -13.76 21.28 -9.44
N ILE A 172 -13.18 21.97 -10.43
CA ILE A 172 -12.27 23.10 -10.18
C ILE A 172 -12.96 24.17 -9.33
N ARG A 173 -14.19 24.57 -9.68
CA ARG A 173 -14.94 25.57 -8.91
C ARG A 173 -15.15 25.14 -7.46
N ARG A 174 -15.56 23.88 -7.22
CA ARG A 174 -15.71 23.33 -5.86
C ARG A 174 -14.40 23.38 -5.07
N LEU A 175 -13.26 23.02 -5.68
CA LEU A 175 -11.95 23.16 -5.02
C LEU A 175 -11.64 24.62 -4.64
N LEU A 176 -11.94 25.56 -5.54
CA LEU A 176 -11.74 26.99 -5.26
C LEU A 176 -12.67 27.49 -4.15
N ASP A 177 -13.90 27.01 -4.08
CA ASP A 177 -14.85 27.36 -3.01
C ASP A 177 -14.31 26.86 -1.65
N ILE A 178 -13.84 25.62 -1.58
CA ILE A 178 -13.22 25.05 -0.37
C ILE A 178 -11.94 25.83 0.02
N ALA A 179 -11.06 26.12 -0.95
CA ALA A 179 -9.83 26.89 -0.74
C ALA A 179 -10.11 28.30 -0.22
N ASN A 180 -11.20 28.95 -0.66
CA ASN A 180 -11.59 30.27 -0.17
C ASN A 180 -12.15 30.23 1.26
N ALA A 181 -12.79 29.13 1.64
CA ALA A 181 -13.31 28.85 2.98
C ALA A 181 -12.36 28.00 3.84
N ALA A 182 -11.04 28.09 3.61
CA ALA A 182 -10.06 27.22 4.27
C ALA A 182 -10.06 27.32 5.81
N GLN A 183 -10.53 28.43 6.39
CA GLN A 183 -10.64 28.58 7.85
C GLN A 183 -11.73 27.69 8.48
N ASP A 184 -12.71 27.26 7.69
CA ASP A 184 -13.83 26.43 8.14
C ASP A 184 -13.54 24.92 8.03
N HIS A 185 -12.34 24.55 7.54
CA HIS A 185 -11.95 23.18 7.24
C HIS A 185 -10.76 22.74 8.09
N ASN A 186 -10.61 21.42 8.29
CA ASN A 186 -9.44 20.87 8.95
C ASN A 186 -8.18 20.98 8.08
N VAL A 187 -7.02 20.89 8.74
CA VAL A 187 -5.70 21.00 8.11
C VAL A 187 -5.54 20.02 6.94
N ASP A 188 -5.98 18.77 7.12
CA ASP A 188 -5.83 17.71 6.11
C ASP A 188 -6.59 18.04 4.83
N THR A 189 -7.82 18.55 4.94
CA THR A 189 -8.64 18.94 3.80
C THR A 189 -8.00 20.11 3.06
N VAL A 190 -7.56 21.14 3.79
CA VAL A 190 -6.90 22.31 3.20
C VAL A 190 -5.60 21.90 2.48
N ALA A 191 -4.77 21.07 3.12
CA ALA A 191 -3.53 20.55 2.54
C ALA A 191 -3.79 19.74 1.26
N MET A 192 -4.78 18.84 1.27
CA MET A 192 -5.13 18.05 0.09
C MET A 192 -5.70 18.92 -1.05
N VAL A 193 -6.49 19.95 -0.74
CA VAL A 193 -6.99 20.92 -1.73
C VAL A 193 -5.84 21.71 -2.34
N ILE A 194 -4.86 22.14 -1.55
CA ILE A 194 -3.65 22.81 -2.04
C ILE A 194 -2.89 21.88 -3.01
N LEU A 195 -2.69 20.61 -2.65
CA LEU A 195 -2.04 19.62 -3.52
C LEU A 195 -2.79 19.42 -4.85
N ALA A 196 -4.12 19.28 -4.79
CA ALA A 196 -4.97 19.15 -5.97
C ALA A 196 -4.88 20.38 -6.90
N LEU A 197 -5.01 21.59 -6.33
CA LEU A 197 -4.91 22.83 -7.09
C LEU A 197 -3.51 23.03 -7.67
N ARG A 198 -2.45 22.64 -6.96
CA ARG A 198 -1.06 22.68 -7.45
C ARG A 198 -0.88 21.80 -8.68
N CYS A 199 -1.39 20.58 -8.64
CA CYS A 199 -1.40 19.73 -9.83
C CYS A 199 -2.14 20.41 -11.00
N ILE A 200 -3.31 21.01 -10.74
CA ILE A 200 -4.13 21.64 -11.79
C ILE A 200 -3.39 22.82 -12.45
N VAL A 201 -2.72 23.66 -11.68
CA VAL A 201 -2.03 24.86 -12.21
C VAL A 201 -0.76 24.54 -12.99
N GLN A 202 -0.24 23.31 -12.89
CA GLN A 202 0.84 22.84 -13.77
C GLN A 202 0.35 22.68 -15.21
N ASP A 203 -0.96 22.49 -15.45
CA ASP A 203 -1.51 22.61 -16.79
C ASP A 203 -1.54 24.08 -17.21
N HIS A 204 -0.87 24.41 -18.32
CA HIS A 204 -0.82 25.75 -18.90
C HIS A 204 -2.21 26.40 -19.06
N ARG A 205 -3.26 25.60 -19.26
CA ARG A 205 -4.65 26.09 -19.39
C ARG A 205 -5.21 26.71 -18.11
N HIS A 206 -4.65 26.36 -16.96
CA HIS A 206 -5.13 26.74 -15.63
C HIS A 206 -4.09 27.53 -14.82
N ARG A 207 -2.99 27.96 -15.44
CA ARG A 207 -1.92 28.73 -14.78
C ARG A 207 -2.43 30.01 -14.11
N ASN A 208 -3.53 30.59 -14.60
CA ASN A 208 -4.19 31.75 -13.98
C ASN A 208 -4.73 31.48 -12.57
N LEU A 209 -4.94 30.22 -12.19
CA LEU A 209 -5.43 29.84 -10.86
C LEU A 209 -4.35 29.80 -9.78
N HIS A 210 -3.08 30.05 -10.12
CA HIS A 210 -1.95 29.99 -9.19
C HIS A 210 -2.15 30.83 -7.92
N HIS A 211 -2.79 32.00 -8.04
CA HIS A 211 -3.06 32.88 -6.89
C HIS A 211 -4.04 32.27 -5.88
N PHE A 212 -4.91 31.35 -6.30
CA PHE A 212 -5.84 30.64 -5.41
C PHE A 212 -5.15 29.55 -4.58
N VAL A 213 -3.96 29.11 -4.97
CA VAL A 213 -3.13 28.21 -4.16
C VAL A 213 -2.45 28.99 -3.03
N ARG A 214 -1.99 30.22 -3.32
CA ARG A 214 -1.17 31.01 -2.41
C ARG A 214 -1.85 31.32 -1.07
N LYS A 215 -3.08 31.85 -1.09
CA LYS A 215 -3.80 32.26 0.12
C LYS A 215 -4.01 31.11 1.11
N PRO A 216 -4.58 29.95 0.73
CA PRO A 216 -4.72 28.82 1.64
C PRO A 216 -3.37 28.25 2.08
N SER A 217 -2.32 28.27 1.24
CA SER A 217 -0.97 27.86 1.68
C SER A 217 -0.42 28.74 2.79
N ILE A 218 -0.57 30.08 2.72
CA ILE A 218 -0.16 30.98 3.80
C ILE A 218 -0.98 30.71 5.07
N GLY A 219 -2.30 30.55 4.92
CA GLY A 219 -3.18 30.23 6.05
C GLY A 219 -2.82 28.91 6.73
N LEU A 220 -2.47 27.89 5.95
CA LEU A 220 -2.00 26.59 6.43
C LEU A 220 -0.64 26.72 7.15
N ALA A 221 0.30 27.46 6.57
CA ALA A 221 1.62 27.68 7.11
C ALA A 221 1.60 28.33 8.51
N HIS A 222 0.67 29.26 8.75
CA HIS A 222 0.44 29.88 10.06
C HIS A 222 -0.12 28.92 11.13
N GLN A 223 -0.57 27.72 10.76
CA GLN A 223 -1.03 26.72 11.73
C GLN A 223 0.10 25.86 12.28
N GLN A 224 1.35 26.09 11.84
CA GLN A 224 2.50 25.41 12.42
C GLN A 224 2.63 25.77 13.91
N ARG A 225 2.71 24.75 14.75
CA ARG A 225 2.84 24.87 16.19
C ARG A 225 4.29 25.19 16.57
N LEU A 226 4.48 25.62 17.82
CA LEU A 226 5.80 25.96 18.36
C LEU A 226 6.77 24.77 18.41
N ASP A 227 6.25 23.54 18.48
CA ASP A 227 7.05 22.32 18.42
C ASP A 227 7.44 21.92 16.99
N GLY A 228 7.02 22.68 15.97
CA GLY A 228 7.28 22.43 14.56
C GLY A 228 6.21 21.60 13.86
N SER A 229 5.26 21.00 14.58
CA SER A 229 4.22 20.14 14.02
C SER A 229 3.00 20.92 13.51
N PHE A 230 2.12 20.24 12.77
CA PHE A 230 0.80 20.77 12.39
C PHE A 230 -0.36 20.06 13.12
N GLY A 231 -0.08 19.24 14.12
CA GLY A 231 -1.08 18.36 14.70
C GLY A 231 -0.49 17.04 15.14
N ASP A 232 -0.94 15.99 14.47
CA ASP A 232 -0.36 14.65 14.54
C ASP A 232 0.63 14.43 13.38
N LEU A 233 1.15 13.21 13.28
CA LEU A 233 2.12 12.84 12.26
C LEU A 233 1.52 12.88 10.85
N HIS A 234 0.30 12.37 10.69
CA HIS A 234 -0.43 12.38 9.41
C HIS A 234 -0.58 13.80 8.88
N THR A 235 -1.16 14.68 9.70
CA THR A 235 -1.40 16.08 9.38
C THR A 235 -0.09 16.81 9.12
N THR A 236 0.95 16.56 9.91
CA THR A 236 2.26 17.18 9.73
C THR A 236 2.88 16.77 8.40
N ALA A 237 2.92 15.48 8.08
CA ALA A 237 3.46 14.98 6.82
C ALA A 237 2.68 15.48 5.60
N LEU A 238 1.35 15.57 5.70
CA LEU A 238 0.52 16.08 4.62
C LEU A 238 0.66 17.59 4.43
N ALA A 239 0.73 18.36 5.52
CA ALA A 239 0.98 19.80 5.48
C ALA A 239 2.37 20.11 4.90
N MET A 240 3.39 19.34 5.26
CA MET A 240 4.72 19.44 4.66
C MET A 240 4.65 19.27 3.14
N GLN A 241 3.99 18.23 2.63
CA GLN A 241 3.81 18.06 1.17
C GLN A 241 3.08 19.24 0.50
N ALA A 242 2.05 19.79 1.17
CA ALA A 242 1.27 20.91 0.64
C ALA A 242 2.03 22.26 0.69
N LEU A 243 3.05 22.37 1.53
CA LEU A 243 3.85 23.59 1.70
C LEU A 243 5.22 23.52 1.03
N GLU A 244 5.77 22.32 0.86
CA GLU A 244 6.99 22.05 0.08
C GLU A 244 6.73 22.42 -1.38
N GLU A 245 7.70 23.02 -2.08
CA GLU A 245 7.51 23.61 -3.43
C GLU A 245 6.71 24.92 -3.44
N VAL A 246 7.38 25.97 -2.97
CA VAL A 246 7.06 27.30 -3.44
C VAL A 246 8.33 27.92 -4.01
N GLU A 247 8.66 27.58 -5.26
CA GLU A 247 9.83 28.13 -5.98
C GLU A 247 9.84 29.66 -6.08
N ASN A 248 8.81 30.37 -5.62
CA ASN A 248 8.70 31.82 -5.75
C ASN A 248 7.98 32.52 -4.57
N GLU A 249 7.84 31.88 -3.41
CA GLU A 249 7.35 32.55 -2.19
C GLU A 249 8.43 32.49 -1.12
N PRO A 250 8.57 33.53 -0.29
CA PRO A 250 9.63 33.57 0.70
C PRO A 250 9.55 32.31 1.58
N ALA A 251 10.69 31.64 1.75
CA ALA A 251 10.90 30.51 2.66
C ALA A 251 10.54 30.79 4.15
N ASN A 252 9.95 31.95 4.43
CA ASN A 252 9.56 32.46 5.73
C ASN A 252 8.11 32.15 6.12
N ASN A 253 7.34 31.44 5.28
CA ASN A 253 5.94 31.17 5.61
C ASN A 253 5.78 30.05 6.65
N TRP A 254 6.70 29.09 6.69
CA TRP A 254 6.75 28.01 7.69
C TRP A 254 8.19 27.54 7.91
N ASN A 255 8.43 26.88 9.04
CA ASN A 255 9.74 26.39 9.45
C ASN A 255 9.88 24.89 9.14
N ARG A 256 10.43 24.56 7.95
CA ARG A 256 10.68 23.18 7.51
C ARG A 256 11.62 22.44 8.46
N SER A 257 12.69 23.08 8.92
CA SER A 257 13.67 22.47 9.82
C SER A 257 13.04 22.09 11.16
N ALA A 258 12.13 22.90 11.71
CA ALA A 258 11.41 22.53 12.93
C ALA A 258 10.49 21.32 12.73
N ALA A 259 9.81 21.21 11.59
CA ALA A 259 8.97 20.06 11.27
C ALA A 259 9.81 18.77 11.10
N LEU A 260 10.97 18.87 10.43
CA LEU A 260 11.92 17.75 10.29
C LEU A 260 12.48 17.32 11.64
N ALA A 261 12.91 18.25 12.49
CA ALA A 261 13.36 17.95 13.84
C ALA A 261 12.27 17.28 14.68
N TRP A 262 11.01 17.73 14.54
CA TRP A 262 9.88 17.10 15.19
C TRP A 262 9.66 15.65 14.71
N LEU A 263 9.69 15.40 13.40
CA LEU A 263 9.60 14.04 12.84
C LEU A 263 10.77 13.17 13.28
N SER A 264 12.00 13.67 13.18
CA SER A 264 13.23 13.01 13.62
C SER A 264 13.14 12.56 15.08
N SER A 265 12.59 13.40 15.96
CA SER A 265 12.40 13.08 17.38
C SER A 265 11.38 11.95 17.65
N ARG A 266 10.49 11.68 16.68
CA ARG A 266 9.47 10.63 16.78
C ARG A 266 9.86 9.34 16.06
N GLN A 267 10.87 9.38 15.19
CA GLN A 267 11.34 8.19 14.51
C GLN A 267 12.01 7.24 15.53
N ARG A 268 11.55 6.00 15.56
CA ARG A 268 12.10 4.97 16.45
C ARG A 268 13.47 4.52 15.95
N GLN A 269 14.22 3.83 16.81
CA GLN A 269 15.56 3.31 16.47
C GLN A 269 15.53 2.30 15.31
N ASP A 270 14.42 1.58 15.15
CA ASP A 270 14.20 0.64 14.04
C ASP A 270 13.81 1.35 12.73
N GLY A 271 13.68 2.69 12.75
CA GLY A 271 13.30 3.51 11.60
C GLY A 271 11.80 3.74 11.44
N SER A 272 10.97 3.04 12.20
CA SER A 272 9.51 3.14 12.14
C SER A 272 8.98 4.40 12.80
N PHE A 273 7.79 4.82 12.36
CA PHE A 273 6.97 5.76 13.09
C PHE A 273 5.82 5.00 13.75
N ASP A 274 5.74 5.09 15.07
CA ASP A 274 4.77 4.38 15.92
C ASP A 274 4.73 2.83 15.74
N GLY A 275 5.72 2.25 15.05
CA GLY A 275 5.73 0.82 14.70
C GLY A 275 4.67 0.42 13.67
N ASP A 276 4.12 1.38 12.92
CA ASP A 276 2.98 1.20 12.01
C ASP A 276 3.35 1.51 10.56
N VAL A 277 2.91 0.64 9.63
CA VAL A 277 3.22 0.73 8.20
C VAL A 277 2.63 1.99 7.58
N ARG A 278 1.36 2.28 7.89
CA ARG A 278 0.67 3.45 7.33
C ARG A 278 1.33 4.74 7.78
N THR A 279 1.57 4.87 9.07
CA THR A 279 2.17 6.04 9.70
C THR A 279 3.59 6.27 9.17
N THR A 280 4.39 5.20 9.03
CA THR A 280 5.74 5.29 8.47
C THR A 280 5.72 5.70 7.00
N ALA A 281 4.82 5.14 6.19
CA ALA A 281 4.67 5.55 4.78
C ALA A 281 4.22 7.01 4.63
N GLU A 282 3.35 7.50 5.53
CA GLU A 282 2.94 8.91 5.56
C GLU A 282 4.11 9.84 5.90
N ALA A 283 4.90 9.50 6.92
CA ALA A 283 6.11 10.25 7.24
C ALA A 283 7.06 10.33 6.04
N VAL A 284 7.31 9.20 5.35
CA VAL A 284 8.13 9.14 4.13
C VAL A 284 7.59 10.07 3.06
N LEU A 285 6.28 10.08 2.80
CA LEU A 285 5.67 11.02 1.85
C LEU A 285 5.84 12.48 2.27
N GLY A 286 5.84 12.76 3.58
CA GLY A 286 6.05 14.09 4.14
C GLY A 286 7.45 14.65 3.91
N VAL A 287 8.47 13.79 3.96
CA VAL A 287 9.89 14.18 3.82
C VAL A 287 10.48 13.89 2.44
N ALA A 288 9.74 13.18 1.58
CA ALA A 288 10.18 12.82 0.24
C ALA A 288 10.58 14.08 -0.56
N PRO A 289 11.61 14.00 -1.42
CA PRO A 289 12.04 15.12 -2.25
C PRO A 289 10.96 15.64 -3.20
N ARG A 290 9.97 14.78 -3.51
CA ARG A 290 8.83 15.07 -4.38
C ARG A 290 7.53 14.74 -3.64
N GLY A 291 6.56 15.64 -3.69
CA GLY A 291 5.23 15.44 -3.11
C GLY A 291 4.18 14.95 -4.13
N LEU A 292 2.95 14.70 -3.66
CA LEU A 292 1.88 14.19 -4.53
C LEU A 292 1.51 15.12 -5.71
N ALA A 293 1.72 16.43 -5.56
CA ALA A 293 1.38 17.41 -6.59
C ALA A 293 2.32 17.35 -7.81
N THR A 294 3.51 16.75 -7.70
CA THR A 294 4.47 16.64 -8.82
C THR A 294 4.32 15.40 -9.66
N ILE A 295 3.50 14.43 -9.23
CA ILE A 295 3.30 13.16 -9.94
C ILE A 295 2.93 13.41 -11.42
N ARG A 296 2.13 14.44 -11.70
CA ARG A 296 1.74 14.83 -13.06
C ARG A 296 2.92 15.18 -13.96
N ALA A 297 3.97 15.77 -13.39
CA ALA A 297 5.12 16.31 -14.09
C ALA A 297 6.23 15.26 -14.33
N LEU A 298 6.07 14.03 -13.82
CA LEU A 298 7.02 12.95 -14.04
C LEU A 298 7.08 12.61 -15.54
N ASP A 299 8.29 12.58 -16.08
CA ASP A 299 8.56 12.12 -17.43
C ASP A 299 8.76 10.61 -17.42
N CYS A 300 7.67 9.90 -17.68
CA CYS A 300 7.64 8.46 -17.76
C CYS A 300 8.10 7.90 -19.12
N GLY A 301 8.70 8.73 -20.00
CA GLY A 301 9.29 8.28 -21.25
C GLY A 301 8.26 7.80 -22.28
N GLN A 302 7.13 8.50 -22.43
CA GLN A 302 6.01 8.17 -23.33
C GLN A 302 6.35 8.16 -24.86
N GLY A 303 7.59 7.87 -25.26
CA GLY A 303 8.04 7.93 -26.64
C GLY A 303 8.95 6.80 -27.15
N LEU A 304 9.27 5.74 -26.39
CA LEU A 304 10.27 4.74 -26.87
C LEU A 304 9.93 3.25 -26.72
N THR A 305 8.70 2.85 -26.35
CA THR A 305 8.32 1.44 -26.43
C THR A 305 6.86 1.24 -26.84
N ASP A 306 6.59 1.26 -28.15
CA ASP A 306 5.62 0.34 -28.76
C ASP A 306 6.15 -1.10 -28.62
N SER A 307 6.31 -1.58 -27.38
CA SER A 307 6.42 -3.01 -27.14
C SER A 307 5.02 -3.53 -26.93
N SER A 308 4.37 -3.85 -28.05
CA SER A 308 3.28 -4.82 -28.03
C SER A 308 3.74 -6.04 -27.22
N PRO A 309 2.90 -6.64 -26.36
CA PRO A 309 3.23 -7.92 -25.77
C PRO A 309 3.55 -8.92 -26.91
N PRO A 310 4.50 -9.85 -26.74
CA PRO A 310 4.83 -10.79 -27.79
C PRO A 310 3.57 -11.58 -28.16
N ARG A 311 3.01 -11.28 -29.33
CA ARG A 311 1.99 -12.10 -29.97
C ARG A 311 2.62 -13.46 -30.19
N LEU A 312 2.12 -14.47 -29.47
CA LEU A 312 2.24 -15.86 -29.87
C LEU A 312 1.52 -15.99 -31.22
N THR A 313 2.27 -15.84 -32.31
CA THR A 313 1.79 -16.15 -33.65
C THR A 313 1.73 -17.67 -33.78
N THR A 314 0.53 -18.20 -33.61
CA THR A 314 0.15 -19.50 -34.14
C THR A 314 0.12 -19.42 -35.67
N SER A 315 1.19 -19.89 -36.30
CA SER A 315 1.17 -20.22 -37.72
C SER A 315 1.51 -21.70 -37.85
N ASN A 316 0.45 -22.50 -38.02
CA ASN A 316 0.51 -23.77 -38.72
C ASN A 316 1.06 -23.48 -40.12
N ASP A 317 2.23 -24.00 -40.44
CA ASP A 317 2.36 -24.77 -41.67
C ASP A 317 3.53 -25.74 -41.58
N ILE A 318 3.23 -26.91 -42.11
CA ILE A 318 3.94 -28.18 -42.06
C ILE A 318 5.21 -28.10 -42.89
N THR A 319 6.34 -28.55 -42.33
CA THR A 319 7.28 -29.47 -43.00
C THR A 319 8.37 -29.92 -42.01
N ALA A 320 8.31 -31.19 -41.59
CA ALA A 320 9.43 -31.89 -40.99
C ALA A 320 10.44 -32.27 -42.11
N PRO A 321 11.73 -32.53 -41.79
CA PRO A 321 12.06 -33.85 -41.27
C PRO A 321 13.07 -33.86 -40.10
N GLU A 322 12.76 -34.73 -39.15
CA GLU A 322 13.64 -35.73 -38.53
C GLU A 322 15.04 -35.31 -38.07
N ASN A 323 15.23 -35.22 -36.75
CA ASN A 323 16.08 -36.23 -36.13
C ASN A 323 15.73 -36.46 -34.65
N HIS A 324 15.48 -37.72 -34.35
CA HIS A 324 15.11 -38.27 -33.06
C HIS A 324 16.21 -38.10 -32.01
N SER A 325 15.82 -37.80 -30.77
CA SER A 325 16.26 -38.55 -29.59
C SER A 325 15.35 -38.18 -28.42
N GLU A 326 14.31 -38.99 -28.23
CA GLU A 326 13.63 -39.15 -26.95
C GLU A 326 14.59 -39.79 -25.95
N VAL A 327 14.68 -39.28 -24.71
CA VAL A 327 14.82 -40.16 -23.54
C VAL A 327 14.06 -39.55 -22.35
N LEU A 328 13.09 -40.33 -21.90
CA LEU A 328 12.28 -40.17 -20.70
C LEU A 328 13.09 -40.31 -19.40
N ILE A 329 12.53 -39.68 -18.37
CA ILE A 329 12.82 -39.75 -16.94
C ILE A 329 13.07 -41.19 -16.46
N ALA A 330 14.15 -41.39 -15.70
CA ALA A 330 14.36 -42.58 -14.89
C ALA A 330 14.74 -42.19 -13.44
N LEU A 331 13.96 -42.72 -12.49
CA LEU A 331 14.28 -42.82 -11.08
C LEU A 331 15.44 -43.79 -10.85
N THR A 332 16.44 -43.40 -10.06
CA THR A 332 17.34 -44.34 -9.38
C THR A 332 17.76 -43.84 -8.00
N SER A 333 17.61 -44.73 -7.02
CA SER A 333 18.17 -44.65 -5.67
C SER A 333 19.68 -44.85 -5.67
N GLY A 334 20.37 -44.24 -4.69
CA GLY A 334 21.46 -44.90 -3.97
C GLY A 334 22.80 -44.16 -3.82
N SER A 335 23.04 -43.69 -2.59
CA SER A 335 24.28 -43.84 -1.81
C SER A 335 25.43 -42.80 -1.90
N ASN A 336 25.60 -42.13 -0.75
CA ASN A 336 26.82 -41.83 0.02
C ASN A 336 27.94 -40.95 -0.58
N THR A 337 28.02 -39.72 -0.07
CA THR A 337 29.29 -39.05 0.25
C THR A 337 29.17 -38.31 1.58
N SER A 338 30.06 -38.63 2.50
CA SER A 338 30.21 -38.07 3.84
C SER A 338 31.04 -36.78 3.83
N ALA A 339 30.91 -36.00 4.92
CA ALA A 339 31.61 -34.75 5.31
C ALA A 339 30.94 -33.46 4.78
N LEU A 340 30.59 -32.46 5.59
CA LEU A 340 31.13 -32.03 6.87
C LEU A 340 30.03 -31.29 7.68
N ILE A 341 30.03 -31.49 9.00
CA ILE A 341 29.12 -30.89 9.98
C ILE A 341 29.46 -29.41 10.19
N THR A 342 28.46 -28.53 10.17
CA THR A 342 28.41 -27.33 11.02
C THR A 342 26.95 -27.06 11.38
N GLU A 343 26.64 -27.26 12.66
CA GLU A 343 25.40 -26.95 13.40
C GLU A 343 24.89 -25.51 13.14
N PRO A 344 23.56 -25.26 13.16
CA PRO A 344 22.91 -25.07 14.46
C PRO A 344 21.48 -25.64 14.64
N ALA A 345 21.23 -26.09 15.88
CA ALA A 345 20.00 -25.88 16.68
C ALA A 345 18.77 -26.80 16.45
N GLY A 346 18.71 -27.89 17.23
CA GLY A 346 17.60 -28.21 18.12
C GLY A 346 16.24 -28.64 17.53
N THR A 347 16.11 -29.89 17.09
CA THR A 347 14.80 -30.52 16.85
C THR A 347 14.20 -31.06 18.16
N SER A 348 13.27 -30.32 18.76
CA SER A 348 12.34 -30.88 19.74
C SER A 348 11.23 -31.65 19.02
N THR A 349 10.90 -32.87 19.45
CA THR A 349 9.73 -33.60 18.95
C THR A 349 8.45 -32.79 19.20
N PRO A 350 7.53 -32.67 18.22
CA PRO A 350 6.32 -31.89 18.38
C PRO A 350 5.45 -32.51 19.48
N VAL A 351 5.14 -31.72 20.51
CA VAL A 351 4.21 -32.11 21.58
C VAL A 351 2.80 -32.14 20.99
N LEU A 352 2.14 -33.29 21.04
CA LEU A 352 0.76 -33.48 20.59
C LEU A 352 -0.22 -33.19 21.73
N VAL A 353 -1.40 -32.68 21.39
CA VAL A 353 -2.49 -32.43 22.31
C VAL A 353 -3.82 -33.02 21.83
N ASN A 354 -4.68 -33.43 22.76
CA ASN A 354 -6.04 -33.88 22.49
C ASN A 354 -7.03 -32.71 22.50
N VAL A 355 -7.79 -32.60 21.41
CA VAL A 355 -8.80 -31.56 21.22
C VAL A 355 -10.17 -32.18 21.00
N THR A 356 -11.20 -31.66 21.66
CA THR A 356 -12.58 -32.06 21.39
C THR A 356 -13.28 -30.98 20.56
N TYR A 357 -13.80 -31.39 19.41
CA TYR A 357 -14.53 -30.53 18.48
C TYR A 357 -15.99 -30.99 18.36
N THR A 358 -16.92 -30.11 18.70
CA THR A 358 -18.36 -30.36 18.69
C THR A 358 -19.08 -29.38 17.74
N LEU A 359 -20.11 -29.87 17.05
CA LEU A 359 -21.05 -29.09 16.23
C LEU A 359 -22.45 -29.19 16.81
N TRP A 360 -23.13 -28.07 16.98
CA TRP A 360 -24.56 -28.00 17.31
C TRP A 360 -25.34 -27.31 16.20
N VAL A 361 -26.48 -27.89 15.81
CA VAL A 361 -27.38 -27.30 14.80
C VAL A 361 -28.74 -26.98 15.40
N GLY A 362 -29.19 -25.75 15.20
CA GLY A 362 -30.48 -25.23 15.65
C GLY A 362 -30.40 -24.54 17.01
N SER A 363 -31.27 -23.54 17.22
CA SER A 363 -31.32 -22.80 18.49
C SER A 363 -31.67 -23.65 19.71
N ASN A 364 -32.34 -24.79 19.50
CA ASN A 364 -32.66 -25.78 20.53
C ASN A 364 -31.72 -27.01 20.50
N VAL A 365 -30.61 -26.93 19.75
CA VAL A 365 -29.63 -28.01 19.60
C VAL A 365 -30.30 -29.30 19.11
N ASN A 366 -30.88 -29.24 17.92
CA ASN A 366 -31.61 -30.35 17.32
C ASN A 366 -30.66 -31.49 16.89
N GLU A 367 -29.46 -31.13 16.44
CA GLU A 367 -28.42 -32.08 16.04
C GLU A 367 -27.11 -31.78 16.78
N THR A 368 -26.36 -32.83 17.09
CA THR A 368 -25.06 -32.74 17.76
C THR A 368 -24.10 -33.75 17.15
N TYR A 369 -22.93 -33.26 16.75
CA TYR A 369 -21.82 -34.08 16.26
C TYR A 369 -20.59 -33.77 17.12
N SER A 370 -19.82 -34.78 17.52
CA SER A 370 -18.62 -34.55 18.33
C SER A 370 -17.51 -35.52 17.95
N LEU A 371 -16.28 -35.01 17.91
CA LEU A 371 -15.07 -35.75 17.58
C LEU A 371 -13.94 -35.33 18.52
N THR A 372 -13.08 -36.28 18.89
CA THR A 372 -11.83 -35.99 19.60
C THR A 372 -10.67 -36.40 18.70
N LEU A 373 -9.71 -35.50 18.47
CA LEU A 373 -8.54 -35.75 17.64
C LEU A 373 -7.25 -35.21 18.27
N THR A 374 -6.13 -35.79 17.88
CA THR A 374 -4.78 -35.40 18.30
C THR A 374 -4.14 -34.46 17.27
N ALA A 375 -3.65 -33.31 17.71
CA ALA A 375 -3.00 -32.31 16.87
C ALA A 375 -1.73 -31.75 17.53
N PRO A 376 -0.76 -31.18 16.78
CA PRO A 376 0.40 -30.50 17.35
C PRO A 376 -0.02 -29.32 18.24
N LYS A 377 0.63 -29.11 19.40
CA LYS A 377 0.26 -28.06 20.37
C LYS A 377 0.23 -26.63 19.79
N ASN A 378 1.00 -26.35 18.73
CA ASN A 378 1.06 -25.04 18.08
C ASN A 378 0.16 -24.94 16.84
N GLU A 379 -0.75 -25.89 16.64
CA GLU A 379 -1.69 -25.90 15.51
C GLU A 379 -2.82 -24.88 15.72
N THR A 380 -3.38 -24.39 14.62
CA THR A 380 -4.56 -23.52 14.64
C THR A 380 -5.83 -24.34 14.71
N PHE A 381 -6.93 -23.73 15.16
CA PHE A 381 -8.22 -24.42 15.11
C PHE A 381 -8.66 -24.73 13.68
N TYR A 382 -8.27 -23.90 12.70
CA TYR A 382 -8.48 -24.21 11.28
C TYR A 382 -7.82 -25.54 10.87
N GLY A 383 -6.57 -25.78 11.28
CA GLY A 383 -5.89 -27.06 11.06
C GLY A 383 -6.64 -28.25 11.67
N VAL A 384 -7.20 -28.07 12.88
CA VAL A 384 -8.07 -29.08 13.53
C VAL A 384 -9.34 -29.35 12.71
N MET A 385 -9.94 -28.32 12.11
CA MET A 385 -11.12 -28.50 11.26
C MET A 385 -10.81 -29.29 10.00
N VAL A 386 -9.66 -29.05 9.36
CA VAL A 386 -9.22 -29.82 8.18
C VAL A 386 -9.04 -31.30 8.54
N MET A 387 -8.36 -31.59 9.65
CA MET A 387 -8.19 -32.97 10.14
C MET A 387 -9.54 -33.62 10.49
N ALA A 388 -10.46 -32.88 11.12
CA ALA A 388 -11.79 -33.39 11.45
C ALA A 388 -12.63 -33.75 10.20
N ALA A 389 -12.53 -32.93 9.15
CA ALA A 389 -13.22 -33.17 7.87
C ALA A 389 -12.71 -34.44 7.16
N GLU A 390 -11.43 -34.77 7.27
CA GLU A 390 -10.87 -36.03 6.76
C GLU A 390 -11.39 -37.26 7.54
N MET A 391 -11.69 -37.10 8.82
CA MET A 391 -12.14 -38.20 9.69
C MET A 391 -13.64 -38.47 9.61
N SER A 392 -14.46 -37.46 9.33
CA SER A 392 -15.91 -37.60 9.29
C SER A 392 -16.57 -36.54 8.40
N THR A 393 -17.45 -37.00 7.51
CA THR A 393 -18.19 -36.13 6.57
C THR A 393 -19.06 -35.09 7.28
N HIS A 394 -19.50 -35.35 8.52
CA HIS A 394 -20.23 -34.36 9.33
C HIS A 394 -19.40 -33.10 9.67
N PHE A 395 -18.07 -33.17 9.59
CA PHE A 395 -17.16 -32.05 9.85
C PHE A 395 -16.63 -31.39 8.57
N GLU A 396 -17.11 -31.80 7.39
CA GLU A 396 -16.87 -31.05 6.16
C GLU A 396 -17.41 -29.62 6.31
N PHE A 397 -16.61 -28.67 5.85
CA PHE A 397 -16.91 -27.26 5.94
C PHE A 397 -16.53 -26.54 4.65
N ALA A 398 -17.14 -25.38 4.45
CA ALA A 398 -16.71 -24.42 3.44
C ALA A 398 -16.37 -23.11 4.13
N ALA A 399 -15.20 -22.58 3.80
CA ALA A 399 -14.73 -21.29 4.26
C ALA A 399 -14.39 -20.41 3.07
N SER A 400 -14.57 -19.11 3.27
CA SER A 400 -14.05 -18.08 2.37
C SER A 400 -12.75 -17.54 2.94
N GLU A 401 -11.73 -17.36 2.12
CA GLU A 401 -10.51 -16.68 2.53
C GLU A 401 -10.76 -15.17 2.65
N TRP A 402 -10.47 -14.61 3.82
CA TRP A 402 -10.49 -13.17 4.09
C TRP A 402 -9.08 -12.71 4.45
N PRO A 403 -8.76 -11.40 4.35
CA PRO A 403 -7.43 -10.89 4.70
C PRO A 403 -6.99 -11.18 6.15
N ASN A 404 -7.94 -11.53 7.02
CA ASN A 404 -7.74 -11.76 8.45
C ASN A 404 -7.77 -13.27 8.80
N GLY A 405 -7.81 -14.16 7.80
CA GLY A 405 -7.99 -15.60 7.98
C GLY A 405 -9.23 -16.15 7.26
N HIS A 406 -9.54 -17.41 7.50
CA HIS A 406 -10.66 -18.14 6.93
C HIS A 406 -11.96 -17.81 7.68
N TYR A 407 -12.96 -17.35 6.94
CA TYR A 407 -14.31 -17.19 7.43
C TYR A 407 -15.14 -18.44 7.10
N VAL A 408 -15.41 -19.26 8.11
CA VAL A 408 -16.21 -20.48 7.95
C VAL A 408 -17.68 -20.12 7.89
N HIS A 409 -18.33 -20.42 6.76
CA HIS A 409 -19.73 -20.06 6.52
C HIS A 409 -20.65 -21.26 6.27
N THR A 410 -20.09 -22.47 6.15
CA THR A 410 -20.88 -23.70 6.00
C THR A 410 -20.21 -24.81 6.80
N LEU A 411 -20.94 -25.48 7.69
CA LEU A 411 -20.50 -26.71 8.35
C LEU A 411 -21.64 -27.73 8.35
N ALA A 412 -21.33 -29.03 8.30
CA ALA A 412 -22.33 -30.12 8.33
C ALA A 412 -23.48 -29.94 7.31
N GLY A 413 -23.21 -29.31 6.16
CA GLY A 413 -24.21 -28.99 5.14
C GLY A 413 -25.08 -27.75 5.39
N TYR A 414 -24.98 -27.10 6.56
CA TYR A 414 -25.74 -25.90 6.89
C TYR A 414 -24.93 -24.64 6.61
N LYS A 415 -25.41 -23.84 5.65
CA LYS A 415 -24.83 -22.54 5.29
C LYS A 415 -25.45 -21.43 6.13
N GLU A 416 -24.66 -20.42 6.47
CA GLU A 416 -25.18 -19.20 7.09
C GLU A 416 -26.23 -18.51 6.23
N GLU A 417 -27.26 -17.97 6.88
CA GLU A 417 -28.35 -17.24 6.25
C GLU A 417 -28.51 -15.87 6.91
N PRO A 418 -27.77 -14.84 6.44
CA PRO A 418 -27.82 -13.51 7.03
C PRO A 418 -29.21 -12.87 7.04
N LEU A 419 -30.02 -13.14 6.01
CA LEU A 419 -31.39 -12.62 5.92
C LEU A 419 -32.34 -13.24 6.97
N SER A 420 -32.07 -14.49 7.36
CA SER A 420 -32.82 -15.23 8.36
C SER A 420 -32.20 -15.12 9.76
N TYR A 421 -31.08 -14.39 9.90
CA TYR A 421 -30.26 -14.25 11.10
C TYR A 421 -29.69 -15.58 11.64
N HIS A 422 -29.40 -16.56 10.78
CA HIS A 422 -28.76 -17.81 11.20
C HIS A 422 -27.26 -17.77 10.92
N TYR A 423 -26.46 -17.97 11.97
CA TYR A 423 -24.99 -17.86 11.93
C TYR A 423 -24.33 -19.01 12.68
N TRP A 424 -23.07 -19.28 12.32
CA TRP A 424 -22.18 -20.17 13.03
C TRP A 424 -21.34 -19.38 14.05
N LEU A 425 -21.47 -19.73 15.32
CA LEU A 425 -20.67 -19.12 16.38
C LEU A 425 -19.66 -20.13 16.91
N LEU A 426 -18.40 -19.72 16.97
CA LEU A 426 -17.31 -20.50 17.56
C LEU A 426 -17.15 -20.16 19.03
N TYR A 427 -17.15 -21.19 19.87
CA TYR A 427 -16.96 -21.09 21.32
C TYR A 427 -15.71 -21.86 21.74
N ARG A 428 -15.02 -21.33 22.76
CA ARG A 428 -13.95 -22.02 23.48
C ARG A 428 -14.42 -22.27 24.90
N LEU A 429 -14.53 -23.54 25.29
CA LEU A 429 -15.19 -23.96 26.53
C LEU A 429 -14.22 -24.73 27.45
N PRO A 430 -14.29 -24.49 28.78
CA PRO A 430 -13.48 -25.20 29.76
C PRO A 430 -13.97 -26.62 30.06
N SER A 431 -15.18 -26.97 29.62
CA SER A 431 -15.81 -28.28 29.81
C SER A 431 -16.64 -28.64 28.57
N PRO A 432 -17.02 -29.92 28.38
CA PRO A 432 -17.89 -30.33 27.28
C PRO A 432 -19.19 -29.51 27.26
N PRO A 433 -19.70 -29.11 26.07
CA PRO A 433 -20.93 -28.35 25.97
C PRO A 433 -22.16 -29.22 26.30
N GLU A 434 -23.08 -28.70 27.11
CA GLU A 434 -24.32 -29.38 27.52
C GLU A 434 -25.55 -28.67 26.96
N PRO A 435 -26.42 -29.33 26.16
CA PRO A 435 -27.58 -28.69 25.55
C PRO A 435 -28.58 -28.09 26.55
N ALA A 436 -28.65 -28.64 27.77
CA ALA A 436 -29.51 -28.13 28.84
C ALA A 436 -29.03 -26.81 29.44
N SER A 437 -27.76 -26.45 29.25
CA SER A 437 -27.13 -25.22 29.74
C SER A 437 -26.20 -24.65 28.65
N PRO A 438 -26.75 -24.10 27.56
CA PRO A 438 -25.96 -23.64 26.42
C PRO A 438 -25.03 -22.48 26.80
N PRO A 439 -23.84 -22.37 26.17
CA PRO A 439 -22.88 -21.33 26.50
C PRO A 439 -23.38 -19.94 26.10
N GLY A 440 -23.16 -18.97 26.99
CA GLY A 440 -23.46 -17.56 26.75
C GLY A 440 -22.43 -16.87 25.86
N ASN A 441 -22.75 -15.66 25.39
CA ASN A 441 -21.91 -14.91 24.43
C ASN A 441 -20.52 -14.55 24.98
N GLN A 442 -20.31 -14.56 26.30
CA GLN A 442 -19.02 -14.33 26.95
C GLN A 442 -17.98 -15.44 26.70
N LEU A 443 -18.41 -16.61 26.22
CA LEU A 443 -17.55 -17.75 25.91
C LEU A 443 -17.28 -17.92 24.40
N VAL A 444 -17.74 -16.97 23.58
CA VAL A 444 -17.40 -16.92 22.15
C VAL A 444 -15.90 -16.74 22.04
N ALA A 445 -15.28 -17.47 21.11
CA ALA A 445 -13.84 -17.42 20.91
C ALA A 445 -13.40 -15.97 20.57
N PRO A 446 -12.28 -15.48 21.14
CA PRO A 446 -11.85 -14.09 20.98
C PRO A 446 -11.28 -13.76 19.59
N GLY A 447 -11.09 -14.76 18.72
CA GLY A 447 -10.54 -14.63 17.37
C GLY A 447 -11.12 -15.67 16.41
N GLY A 448 -10.76 -15.56 15.13
CA GLY A 448 -11.15 -16.50 14.09
C GLY A 448 -10.47 -17.87 14.21
N VAL A 449 -10.83 -18.80 13.34
CA VAL A 449 -10.32 -20.18 13.35
C VAL A 449 -8.80 -20.27 13.14
N ASP A 450 -8.19 -19.30 12.45
CA ASP A 450 -6.73 -19.25 12.22
C ASP A 450 -5.96 -18.66 13.41
N ASP A 451 -6.55 -17.73 14.15
CA ASP A 451 -5.90 -17.10 15.32
C ASP A 451 -6.09 -17.90 16.61
N LEU A 452 -7.04 -18.84 16.61
CA LEU A 452 -7.37 -19.64 17.77
C LEU A 452 -6.40 -20.81 17.93
N GLN A 453 -5.46 -20.66 18.86
CA GLN A 453 -4.52 -21.73 19.23
C GLN A 453 -5.18 -22.79 20.10
N ILE A 454 -4.84 -24.06 19.83
CA ILE A 454 -5.38 -25.20 20.56
C ILE A 454 -4.67 -25.49 21.88
N SER A 455 -5.36 -26.10 22.84
CA SER A 455 -4.77 -26.50 24.12
C SER A 455 -5.32 -27.85 24.60
N GLU A 456 -4.52 -28.59 25.36
CA GLU A 456 -4.88 -29.92 25.88
C GLU A 456 -6.14 -29.85 26.73
N GLY A 457 -7.13 -30.69 26.39
CA GLY A 457 -8.36 -30.83 27.17
C GLY A 457 -9.37 -29.69 26.99
N GLU A 458 -9.15 -28.77 26.04
CA GLU A 458 -10.14 -27.75 25.70
C GLU A 458 -11.22 -28.29 24.73
N HIS A 459 -12.40 -27.69 24.85
CA HIS A 459 -13.57 -28.05 24.06
C HIS A 459 -13.95 -26.88 23.13
N TYR A 460 -14.01 -27.15 21.83
CA TYR A 460 -14.40 -26.16 20.83
C TYR A 460 -15.76 -26.53 20.26
N LEU A 461 -16.67 -25.56 20.26
CA LEU A 461 -18.03 -25.74 19.78
C LEU A 461 -18.32 -24.75 18.66
N PHE A 462 -18.71 -25.25 17.50
CA PHE A 462 -19.41 -24.46 16.50
C PHE A 462 -20.92 -24.66 16.66
N TRP A 463 -21.66 -23.58 16.86
CA TRP A 463 -23.11 -23.62 17.06
C TRP A 463 -23.84 -22.79 16.02
N TYR A 464 -24.64 -23.47 15.19
CA TYR A 464 -25.54 -22.85 14.23
C TYR A 464 -26.87 -22.51 14.91
N LYS A 465 -27.13 -21.21 15.08
CA LYS A 465 -28.37 -20.74 15.70
C LYS A 465 -28.82 -19.41 15.15
N LYS A 466 -30.07 -19.07 15.45
CA LYS A 466 -30.61 -17.74 15.20
C LYS A 466 -30.08 -16.75 16.23
N LEU A 467 -29.55 -15.62 15.77
CA LEU A 467 -29.13 -14.48 16.62
C LEU A 467 -30.27 -13.50 16.89
#